data_AF-A0A6G1L9W3-F1
#
_entry.id   AF-A0A6G1L9W3-F1
#
_cell.length_a   1.000
_cell.length_b   1.000
_cell.length_c   1.000
_cell.angle_alpha   90.00
_cell.angle_beta   90.00
_cell.angle_gamma   90.00
#
_symmetry.space_group_name_H-M   'P 1'
#
loop_
_entity.id
_entity.type
_entity.pdbx_description
1 polymer ?
#
loop_
_entity_poly.entity_id
_entity_poly.type
_entity_poly.pdbx_seq_one_letter_code
_entity_poly.pdbx_strand_id
1 'polypeptide(L)'
;MASSSTRSTFVETMIRAHFQRVYWRIHANDTRRELDLIAERFADVLDMDFWDLIDTLDPPRNVVDPEKRRLINLDVERWEKRRQHYRSLDRSANVWEAASRCSDVSAMLFRCGRDREARAWCEMVDEMQRWARRLLHEEKKWEEENEMRYGG
;
A
#
# COMPACT_ATOMS: atom_id res chain seq x y z
N MET A 1 5.89 -32.81 4.30
CA MET A 1 5.84 -31.69 5.26
C MET A 1 6.59 -30.54 4.65
N ALA A 2 5.92 -29.44 4.27
CA ALA A 2 6.63 -28.23 3.86
C ALA A 2 7.39 -27.70 5.09
N SER A 3 8.68 -27.41 4.94
CA SER A 3 9.49 -26.93 6.06
C SER A 3 8.97 -25.56 6.51
N SER A 4 9.05 -25.29 7.81
CA SER A 4 8.64 -24.02 8.43
C SER A 4 9.23 -22.78 7.72
N SER A 5 10.42 -22.94 7.12
CA SER A 5 11.13 -21.91 6.36
C SER A 5 10.42 -21.49 5.07
N THR A 6 9.89 -22.43 4.27
CA THR A 6 9.21 -22.09 2.99
C THR A 6 7.90 -21.34 3.22
N ARG A 7 7.20 -21.63 4.32
CA ARG A 7 5.94 -20.98 4.68
C ARG A 7 6.16 -19.54 5.17
N SER A 8 7.26 -19.27 5.88
CA SER A 8 7.66 -17.90 6.27
C SER A 8 7.94 -17.04 5.05
N THR A 9 8.76 -17.54 4.11
CA THR A 9 9.14 -16.81 2.90
C THR A 9 7.95 -16.49 1.99
N PHE A 10 6.97 -17.40 1.89
CA PHE A 10 5.74 -17.14 1.12
C PHE A 10 4.90 -16.02 1.76
N VAL A 11 4.72 -16.05 3.08
CA VAL A 11 3.96 -15.02 3.80
C VAL A 11 4.64 -13.66 3.70
N GLU A 12 5.96 -13.59 3.88
CA GLU A 12 6.74 -12.36 3.70
C GLU A 12 6.61 -11.81 2.27
N THR A 13 6.67 -12.68 1.26
CA THR A 13 6.48 -12.29 -0.15
C THR A 13 5.10 -11.69 -0.38
N MET A 14 4.06 -12.30 0.20
CA MET A 14 2.70 -11.78 0.11
C MET A 14 2.56 -10.44 0.82
N ILE A 15 3.11 -10.31 2.04
CA ILE A 15 3.09 -9.05 2.79
C ILE A 15 3.80 -7.92 2.01
N ARG A 16 4.94 -8.20 1.37
CA ARG A 16 5.62 -7.23 0.48
C ARG A 16 4.77 -6.84 -0.72
N ALA A 17 4.05 -7.79 -1.34
CA ALA A 17 3.14 -7.49 -2.43
C ALA A 17 1.94 -6.62 -1.97
N HIS A 18 1.45 -6.83 -0.76
CA HIS A 18 0.44 -5.96 -0.14
C HIS A 18 1.01 -4.56 0.14
N PHE A 19 2.21 -4.47 0.71
CA PHE A 19 2.92 -3.22 0.96
C PHE A 19 3.00 -2.36 -0.30
N GLN A 20 3.51 -2.92 -1.41
CA GLN A 20 3.61 -2.20 -2.68
C GLN A 20 2.29 -1.58 -3.11
N ARG A 21 1.19 -2.35 -3.06
CA ARG A 21 -0.14 -1.86 -3.47
C ARG A 21 -0.67 -0.79 -2.53
N VAL A 22 -0.49 -0.98 -1.22
CA VAL A 22 -0.91 -0.01 -0.20
C VAL A 22 -0.12 1.29 -0.37
N TYR A 23 1.20 1.21 -0.46
CA TYR A 23 2.10 2.35 -0.60
C TYR A 23 1.67 3.26 -1.75
N TRP A 24 1.50 2.72 -2.96
CA TRP A 24 1.17 3.55 -4.12
C TRP A 24 -0.24 4.14 -4.07
N ARG A 25 -1.20 3.45 -3.46
CA ARG A 25 -2.55 3.97 -3.26
C ARG A 25 -2.56 5.12 -2.26
N ILE A 26 -1.83 5.00 -1.16
CA ILE A 26 -1.72 6.04 -0.14
C ILE A 26 -0.91 7.23 -0.66
N HIS A 27 0.21 6.96 -1.33
CA HIS A 27 1.04 7.98 -1.96
C HIS A 27 0.27 8.80 -3.01
N ALA A 28 -0.73 8.22 -3.68
CA ALA A 28 -1.58 8.95 -4.62
C ALA A 28 -2.47 10.03 -3.97
N ASN A 29 -2.67 9.98 -2.64
CA ASN A 29 -3.45 10.96 -1.89
C ASN A 29 -2.61 12.14 -1.34
N ASP A 30 -1.30 12.19 -1.65
CA ASP A 30 -0.35 13.19 -1.16
C ASP A 30 -0.26 13.30 0.39
N THR A 31 -0.63 12.23 1.11
CA THR A 31 -0.58 12.14 2.58
C THR A 31 0.71 11.48 3.05
N ARG A 32 1.80 12.24 3.08
CA ARG A 32 3.15 11.72 3.39
C ARG A 32 3.26 11.12 4.80
N ARG A 33 2.65 11.75 5.80
CA ARG A 33 2.73 11.28 7.18
C ARG A 33 2.07 9.92 7.36
N GLU A 34 0.88 9.74 6.81
CA GLU A 34 0.13 8.49 6.84
C GLU A 34 0.86 7.39 6.07
N LEU A 35 1.50 7.76 4.95
CA LEU A 35 2.33 6.84 4.18
C LEU A 35 3.53 6.34 4.98
N ASP A 36 4.28 7.24 5.63
CA ASP A 36 5.46 6.89 6.43
C ASP A 36 5.07 5.97 7.60
N LEU A 37 3.99 6.30 8.32
CA LEU A 37 3.47 5.45 9.41
C LEU A 37 3.08 4.05 8.93
N ILE A 38 2.40 3.94 7.79
CA ILE A 38 2.02 2.63 7.24
C ILE A 38 3.27 1.85 6.81
N ALA A 39 4.23 2.51 6.16
CA ALA A 39 5.48 1.89 5.72
C ALA A 39 6.32 1.39 6.91
N GLU A 40 6.41 2.15 8.00
CA GLU A 40 7.05 1.71 9.25
C GLU A 40 6.41 0.42 9.79
N ARG A 41 5.08 0.33 9.80
CA ARG A 41 4.38 -0.89 10.25
C ARG A 41 4.65 -2.10 9.37
N PHE A 42 4.79 -1.91 8.06
CA PHE A 42 5.19 -2.99 7.15
C PHE A 42 6.64 -3.40 7.40
N ALA A 43 7.54 -2.45 7.66
CA ALA A 43 8.94 -2.72 7.96
C ALA A 43 9.08 -3.54 9.24
N ASP A 44 8.36 -3.15 10.30
CA ASP A 44 8.30 -3.89 11.57
C ASP A 44 7.86 -5.35 11.37
N VAL A 45 6.81 -5.58 10.58
CA VAL A 45 6.29 -6.94 10.35
C VAL A 45 7.24 -7.79 9.52
N LEU A 46 7.96 -7.18 8.58
CA LEU A 46 8.91 -7.85 7.71
C LEU A 46 10.29 -8.01 8.34
N ASP A 47 10.51 -7.45 9.55
CA ASP A 47 11.82 -7.37 10.21
C ASP A 47 12.89 -6.76 9.28
N MET A 48 12.53 -5.63 8.66
CA MET A 48 13.37 -4.89 7.71
C MET A 48 13.58 -3.46 8.17
N ASP A 49 14.71 -2.86 7.79
CA ASP A 49 14.87 -1.41 7.89
C ASP A 49 13.85 -0.69 6.98
N PHE A 50 13.41 0.47 7.42
CA PHE A 50 12.46 1.29 6.66
C PHE A 50 12.98 1.60 5.25
N TRP A 51 14.25 2.04 5.12
CA TRP A 51 14.82 2.40 3.83
C TRP A 51 15.05 1.19 2.95
N ASP A 52 15.45 0.05 3.54
CA ASP A 52 15.54 -1.21 2.79
C ASP A 52 14.18 -1.62 2.22
N LEU A 53 13.09 -1.42 2.97
CA LEU A 53 11.74 -1.69 2.49
C LEU A 53 11.35 -0.72 1.37
N ILE A 54 11.63 0.58 1.52
CA ILE A 54 11.38 1.58 0.46
C ILE A 54 12.18 1.26 -0.80
N ASP A 55 13.43 0.81 -0.67
CA ASP A 55 14.28 0.42 -1.79
C ASP A 55 13.69 -0.79 -2.56
N THR A 56 12.85 -1.62 -1.93
CA THR A 56 12.10 -2.67 -2.65
C THR A 56 11.03 -2.14 -3.60
N LEU A 57 10.66 -0.86 -3.51
CA LEU A 57 9.73 -0.19 -4.41
C LEU A 57 10.44 0.39 -5.64
N ASP A 58 11.74 0.66 -5.52
CA ASP A 58 12.54 1.29 -6.56
C ASP A 58 13.28 0.21 -7.38
N PRO A 59 13.10 0.15 -8.70
CA PRO A 59 13.85 -0.79 -9.50
C PRO A 59 15.34 -0.39 -9.53
N PRO A 60 16.27 -1.36 -9.53
CA PRO A 60 17.70 -1.08 -9.41
C PRO A 60 18.19 -0.20 -10.58
N ARG A 61 18.75 0.97 -10.25
CA ARG A 61 19.10 2.01 -11.23
C ARG A 61 20.41 1.74 -11.98
N ASN A 62 21.29 0.88 -11.45
CA ASN A 62 22.64 0.62 -11.96
C ASN A 62 22.78 -0.78 -12.57
N VAL A 63 21.96 -1.12 -13.57
CA VAL A 63 22.03 -2.43 -14.24
C VAL A 63 22.71 -2.32 -15.60
N VAL A 64 23.87 -2.97 -15.71
CA VAL A 64 24.73 -2.98 -16.91
C VAL A 64 24.23 -3.98 -17.96
N ASP A 65 23.50 -5.01 -17.53
CA ASP A 65 22.92 -6.04 -18.39
C ASP A 65 21.72 -5.47 -19.20
N PRO A 66 21.77 -5.48 -20.55
CA PRO A 66 20.74 -4.90 -21.39
C PRO A 66 19.35 -5.55 -21.25
N GLU A 67 19.30 -6.87 -21.03
CA GLU A 67 18.04 -7.60 -20.89
C GLU A 67 17.39 -7.29 -19.54
N LYS A 68 18.18 -7.32 -18.46
CA LYS A 68 17.71 -6.92 -17.13
C LYS A 68 17.29 -5.45 -17.12
N ARG A 69 18.03 -4.57 -17.80
CA ARG A 69 17.68 -3.14 -17.93
C ARG A 69 16.34 -2.96 -18.66
N ARG A 70 16.06 -3.76 -19.70
CA ARG A 70 14.75 -3.75 -20.38
C ARG A 70 13.62 -4.17 -19.44
N LEU A 71 13.81 -5.24 -18.66
CA LEU A 71 12.81 -5.69 -17.69
C LEU A 71 12.56 -4.64 -16.59
N ILE A 72 13.62 -3.99 -16.11
CA ILE A 72 13.54 -2.87 -15.16
C ILE A 72 12.74 -1.72 -15.73
N ASN A 73 13.03 -1.28 -16.96
CA ASN A 73 12.29 -0.20 -17.60
C ASN A 73 10.80 -0.53 -17.77
N LEU A 74 10.48 -1.78 -18.15
CA LEU A 74 9.10 -2.24 -18.23
C LEU A 74 8.40 -2.21 -16.87
N ASP A 75 9.12 -2.52 -15.80
CA ASP A 75 8.58 -2.44 -14.45
C ASP A 75 8.34 -0.99 -14.04
N VAL A 76 9.30 -0.08 -14.25
CA VAL A 76 9.15 1.38 -14.06
C VAL A 76 7.90 1.90 -14.78
N GLU A 77 7.72 1.56 -16.05
CA GLU A 77 6.54 1.98 -16.81
C GLU A 77 5.24 1.45 -16.22
N ARG A 78 5.22 0.20 -15.75
CA ARG A 78 4.05 -0.38 -15.06
C ARG A 78 3.79 0.32 -13.73
N TRP A 79 4.84 0.71 -13.00
CA TRP A 79 4.72 1.48 -11.76
C TRP A 79 4.13 2.86 -12.03
N GLU A 80 4.64 3.58 -13.02
CA GLU A 80 4.14 4.92 -13.35
C GLU A 80 2.70 4.89 -13.84
N LYS A 81 2.33 3.88 -14.68
CA LYS A 81 0.93 3.66 -15.09
C LYS A 81 0.02 3.37 -13.89
N ARG A 82 0.46 2.56 -12.93
CA ARG A 82 -0.32 2.29 -11.70
C ARG A 82 -0.49 3.53 -10.87
N ARG A 83 0.56 4.33 -10.71
CA ARG A 83 0.51 5.61 -9.99
C ARG A 83 -0.47 6.59 -10.63
N GLN A 84 -0.42 6.75 -11.95
CA GLN A 84 -1.38 7.58 -12.70
C GLN A 84 -2.81 7.08 -12.53
N HIS A 85 -3.02 5.76 -12.63
CA HIS A 85 -4.32 5.15 -12.39
C HIS A 85 -4.86 5.43 -10.98
N TYR A 86 -4.04 5.30 -9.93
CA TYR A 86 -4.51 5.59 -8.57
C TYR A 86 -4.81 7.08 -8.36
N ARG A 87 -4.05 7.97 -9.00
CA ARG A 87 -4.36 9.41 -8.98
C ARG A 87 -5.65 9.79 -9.69
N SER A 88 -6.14 8.96 -10.61
CA SER A 88 -7.43 9.16 -11.26
C SER A 88 -8.61 8.55 -10.49
N LEU A 89 -8.36 7.86 -9.38
CA LEU A 89 -9.41 7.32 -8.51
C LEU A 89 -9.67 8.29 -7.37
N ASP A 90 -10.89 8.22 -6.83
CA ASP A 90 -11.25 8.93 -5.61
C ASP A 90 -10.29 8.54 -4.47
N ARG A 91 -9.93 9.54 -3.66
CA ARG A 91 -8.99 9.37 -2.56
C ARG A 91 -9.57 8.40 -1.54
N SER A 92 -10.86 8.52 -1.24
CA SER A 92 -11.55 7.59 -0.35
C SER A 92 -11.49 6.14 -0.85
N ALA A 93 -11.67 5.91 -2.15
CA ALA A 93 -11.58 4.59 -2.76
C ALA A 93 -10.18 3.98 -2.63
N ASN A 94 -9.13 4.80 -2.83
CA ASN A 94 -7.74 4.38 -2.62
C ASN A 94 -7.49 3.94 -1.17
N VAL A 95 -7.96 4.71 -0.19
CA VAL A 95 -7.76 4.39 1.23
C VAL A 95 -8.59 3.17 1.64
N TRP A 96 -9.81 3.01 1.15
CA TRP A 96 -10.64 1.82 1.40
C TRP A 96 -9.98 0.54 0.92
N GLU A 97 -9.49 0.54 -0.32
CA GLU A 97 -8.80 -0.62 -0.87
C GLU A 97 -7.48 -0.89 -0.13
N ALA A 98 -6.74 0.16 0.23
CA ALA A 98 -5.53 0.02 1.06
C ALA A 98 -5.85 -0.62 2.42
N ALA A 99 -6.92 -0.19 3.10
CA ALA A 99 -7.38 -0.78 4.35
C ALA A 99 -7.78 -2.25 4.18
N SER A 100 -8.43 -2.61 3.06
CA SER A 100 -8.74 -4.01 2.73
C SER A 100 -7.47 -4.86 2.64
N ARG A 101 -6.41 -4.35 2.00
CA ARG A 101 -5.11 -5.05 1.93
C ARG A 101 -4.42 -5.18 3.29
N CYS A 102 -4.54 -4.17 4.15
CA CYS A 102 -4.04 -4.26 5.53
C CYS A 102 -4.82 -5.30 6.35
N SER A 103 -6.11 -5.51 6.07
CA SER A 103 -6.91 -6.59 6.66
C SER A 103 -6.43 -7.98 6.20
N ASP A 104 -6.03 -8.12 4.93
CA ASP A 104 -5.42 -9.37 4.45
C ASP A 104 -4.12 -9.67 5.22
N VAL A 105 -3.32 -8.63 5.52
CA VAL A 105 -2.10 -8.75 6.35
C VAL A 105 -2.43 -9.20 7.76
N SER A 106 -3.42 -8.60 8.44
CA SER A 106 -3.81 -9.06 9.79
C SER A 106 -4.25 -10.53 9.80
N ALA A 107 -5.03 -10.94 8.80
CA ALA A 107 -5.46 -12.33 8.65
C ALA A 107 -4.28 -13.30 8.42
N MET A 108 -3.28 -12.89 7.63
CA MET A 108 -2.04 -13.66 7.45
C MET A 108 -1.25 -13.79 8.76
N LEU A 109 -1.14 -12.70 9.53
CA LEU A 109 -0.42 -12.70 10.81
C LEU A 109 -1.08 -13.62 11.84
N PHE A 110 -2.42 -13.62 11.96
CA PHE A 110 -3.13 -14.59 12.80
C PHE A 110 -2.84 -16.03 12.40
N ARG A 111 -2.82 -16.33 11.10
CA ARG A 111 -2.53 -17.69 10.59
C ARG A 111 -1.10 -18.15 10.90
N CYS A 112 -0.20 -17.23 11.19
CA CYS A 112 1.19 -17.48 11.56
C CYS A 112 1.43 -17.40 13.07
N GLY A 113 0.38 -17.21 13.89
CA GLY A 113 0.47 -17.10 15.34
C GLY A 113 1.03 -15.75 15.85
N ARG A 114 1.10 -14.73 15.00
CA ARG A 114 1.55 -13.37 15.34
C ARG A 114 0.36 -12.52 15.83
N ASP A 115 -0.37 -13.04 16.81
CA ASP A 115 -1.67 -12.48 17.24
C ASP A 115 -1.60 -11.04 17.74
N ARG A 116 -0.52 -10.70 18.47
CA ARG A 116 -0.31 -9.34 18.97
C ARG A 116 -0.20 -8.33 17.84
N GLU A 117 0.57 -8.67 16.82
CA GLU A 117 0.77 -7.81 15.65
C GLU A 117 -0.49 -7.76 14.81
N ALA A 118 -1.14 -8.90 14.58
CA ALA A 118 -2.39 -8.96 13.86
C ALA A 118 -3.47 -8.03 14.45
N ARG A 119 -3.56 -7.92 15.78
CA ARG A 119 -4.47 -6.97 16.45
C ARG A 119 -4.11 -5.51 16.20
N ALA A 120 -2.82 -5.16 16.27
CA ALA A 120 -2.37 -3.80 15.93
C ALA A 120 -2.70 -3.44 14.46
N TRP A 121 -2.63 -4.42 13.55
CA TRP A 121 -3.06 -4.24 12.18
C TRP A 121 -4.57 -4.05 12.03
N CYS A 122 -5.39 -4.76 12.81
CA CYS A 122 -6.84 -4.51 12.84
C CYS A 122 -7.15 -3.08 13.32
N GLU A 123 -6.46 -2.59 14.35
CA GLU A 123 -6.63 -1.20 14.83
C GLU A 123 -6.26 -0.19 13.74
N MET A 124 -5.15 -0.41 13.03
CA MET A 124 -4.75 0.43 11.90
C MET A 124 -5.78 0.38 10.76
N VAL A 125 -6.35 -0.79 10.45
CA VAL A 125 -7.42 -0.93 9.46
C VAL A 125 -8.61 -0.06 9.86
N ASP A 126 -9.06 -0.12 11.12
CA ASP A 126 -10.17 0.71 11.59
C ASP A 126 -9.88 2.21 11.43
N GLU A 127 -8.65 2.65 11.73
CA GLU A 127 -8.21 4.03 11.54
C GLU A 127 -8.24 4.45 10.06
N MET A 128 -7.71 3.60 9.16
CA MET A 128 -7.75 3.83 7.73
C MET A 128 -9.18 3.89 7.20
N GLN A 129 -10.10 3.05 7.70
CA GLN A 129 -11.51 3.11 7.32
C GLN A 129 -12.18 4.40 7.80
N ARG A 130 -11.90 4.85 9.02
CA ARG A 130 -12.39 6.16 9.50
C ARG A 130 -11.85 7.30 8.63
N TRP A 131 -10.58 7.23 8.23
CA TRP A 131 -9.99 8.19 7.31
C TRP A 131 -10.68 8.15 5.94
N ALA A 132 -10.89 6.98 5.34
CA ALA A 132 -11.59 6.84 4.07
C ALA A 132 -13.00 7.43 4.11
N ARG A 133 -13.73 7.26 5.22
CA ARG A 133 -15.06 7.89 5.42
C ARG A 133 -14.99 9.42 5.45
N ARG A 134 -13.96 9.99 6.08
CA ARG A 134 -13.76 11.46 6.09
C ARG A 134 -13.52 11.96 4.67
N LEU A 135 -12.61 11.31 3.93
CA LEU A 135 -12.33 11.66 2.53
C LEU A 135 -13.59 11.57 1.66
N LEU A 136 -14.40 10.52 1.83
CA LEU A 136 -15.64 10.36 1.08
C LEU A 136 -16.62 11.51 1.35
N HIS A 137 -16.70 11.97 2.59
CA HIS A 137 -17.55 13.11 2.93
C HIS A 137 -17.03 14.42 2.30
N GLU A 138 -15.72 14.64 2.32
CA GLU A 138 -15.07 15.79 1.67
C GLU A 138 -15.27 15.78 0.15
N GLU A 139 -15.13 14.61 -0.49
CA GLU A 139 -15.33 14.41 -1.93
C GLU A 139 -16.77 14.75 -2.33
N LYS A 140 -17.76 14.20 -1.63
CA LYS A 140 -19.18 14.51 -1.87
C LYS A 140 -19.49 15.99 -1.71
N LYS A 141 -18.96 16.61 -0.65
CA LYS A 141 -19.16 18.04 -0.40
C LYS A 141 -18.57 18.90 -1.53
N TRP A 142 -17.39 18.52 -2.03
CA TRP A 142 -16.74 19.22 -3.14
C TRP A 142 -17.51 19.05 -4.46
N GLU A 143 -18.08 17.87 -4.72
CA GLU A 143 -18.96 17.63 -5.87
C GLU A 143 -20.21 18.51 -5.81
N GLU A 144 -20.92 18.51 -4.66
CA GLU A 144 -22.10 19.35 -4.43
C GLU A 144 -21.79 20.84 -4.61
N GLU A 145 -20.66 21.32 -4.06
CA GLU A 145 -20.22 22.72 -4.20
C GLU A 145 -19.89 23.10 -5.65
N ASN A 146 -19.30 22.20 -6.43
CA ASN A 146 -18.98 22.45 -7.83
C ASN A 146 -20.19 22.38 -8.75
N GLU A 147 -21.12 21.46 -8.51
CA GLU A 147 -22.39 21.42 -9.23
C GLU A 147 -23.16 22.73 -9.04
N MET A 148 -23.21 23.26 -7.81
CA MET A 148 -23.84 24.57 -7.54
C MET A 148 -23.13 25.75 -8.22
N ARG A 149 -21.81 25.65 -8.43
CA ARG A 149 -20.98 26.76 -8.94
C ARG A 149 -20.84 26.77 -10.47
N TYR A 150 -20.90 25.60 -11.11
CA TYR A 150 -20.61 25.45 -12.54
C TYR A 150 -21.65 24.64 -13.31
N GLY A 151 -22.68 24.10 -12.65
CA GLY A 151 -23.75 23.30 -13.26
C GLY A 151 -24.99 24.09 -13.70
N GLY A 152 -24.88 25.43 -13.82
CA GLY A 152 -25.95 26.33 -14.27
C GLY A 152 -25.78 26.80 -15.71
#